data_AF-A0A176JZG5-F1
#
_entry.id   AF-A0A176JZG5-F1
#
_cell.length_a   1.000
_cell.length_b   1.000
_cell.length_c   1.000
_cell.angle_alpha   90.00
_cell.angle_beta   90.00
_cell.angle_gamma   90.00
#
_symmetry.space_group_name_H-M   'P 1'
#
loop_
_entity.id
_entity.type
_entity.pdbx_description
1 polymer ?
#
loop_
_entity_poly.entity_id
_entity_poly.type
_entity_poly.pdbx_seq_one_letter_code
_entity_poly.pdbx_strand_id
1 'polypeptide(L)'
;MNIRFNIICVENAKEIEENYRPIKDFEYLEVNDFESRVVHFKNFLEKLTRKDFDELLMEIFSEARDFEVNLTLTSGIPYPYDAWCYSGDELNMIFFNLSLWDAEKINKHAEGILIHEITHFLLKKFYENPYDLENKNDILDYVAYDEGLAHFLGFPGNREDILSIYLDKREKAKKEFLYYKDYIRNNELSKEELIIIYNKATSGNYWEKFASIYGMFIYAEVFEKHGAKGIKDVIKNGISYFDLYR
;
A
#
# COMPACT_ATOMS: atom_id res chain seq x y z
N MET A 1 6.78 1.14 -18.72
CA MET A 1 5.71 0.27 -18.20
C MET A 1 4.37 0.83 -18.68
N ASN A 2 3.38 -0.01 -18.99
CA ASN A 2 1.98 0.42 -19.12
C ASN A 2 1.17 -0.32 -18.06
N ILE A 3 0.33 0.39 -17.30
CA ILE A 3 -0.60 -0.23 -16.35
C ILE A 3 -1.96 -0.33 -17.02
N ARG A 4 -2.50 -1.56 -17.13
CA ARG A 4 -3.83 -1.82 -17.66
C ARG A 4 -4.75 -2.25 -16.53
N PHE A 5 -5.91 -1.62 -16.45
CA PHE A 5 -6.93 -1.95 -15.47
C PHE A 5 -8.02 -2.82 -16.12
N ASN A 6 -8.18 -4.05 -15.63
CA ASN A 6 -9.32 -4.88 -15.95
C ASN A 6 -10.42 -4.65 -14.90
N ILE A 7 -11.51 -3.99 -15.29
CA ILE A 7 -12.56 -3.56 -14.34
C ILE A 7 -13.67 -4.61 -14.31
N ILE A 8 -13.89 -5.18 -13.12
CA ILE A 8 -14.96 -6.11 -12.79
C ILE A 8 -15.96 -5.35 -11.92
N CYS A 9 -17.24 -5.36 -12.27
CA CYS A 9 -18.30 -4.71 -11.48
C CYS A 9 -19.20 -5.79 -10.91
N VAL A 10 -19.38 -5.80 -9.59
CA VAL A 10 -20.24 -6.76 -8.88
C VAL A 10 -21.10 -5.96 -7.92
N GLU A 11 -22.39 -5.80 -8.20
CA GLU A 11 -23.24 -4.93 -7.37
C GLU A 11 -23.32 -5.41 -5.92
N ASN A 12 -23.39 -6.73 -5.71
CA ASN A 12 -23.52 -7.32 -4.39
C ASN A 12 -22.28 -8.13 -3.99
N ALA A 13 -21.57 -7.66 -2.97
CA ALA A 13 -20.37 -8.32 -2.45
C ALA A 13 -20.60 -9.78 -1.97
N LYS A 14 -21.85 -10.21 -1.73
CA LYS A 14 -22.15 -11.64 -1.49
C LYS A 14 -21.64 -12.54 -2.61
N GLU A 15 -21.62 -12.06 -3.85
CA GLU A 15 -21.13 -12.80 -5.01
C GLU A 15 -19.60 -12.91 -5.03
N ILE A 16 -18.89 -12.04 -4.29
CA ILE A 16 -17.44 -12.04 -4.14
C ILE A 16 -17.00 -12.93 -2.96
N GLU A 17 -17.81 -13.00 -1.90
CA GLU A 17 -17.53 -13.76 -0.66
C GLU A 17 -17.17 -15.24 -0.93
N GLU A 18 -17.80 -15.86 -1.93
CA GLU A 18 -17.56 -17.26 -2.26
C GLU A 18 -16.14 -17.53 -2.83
N ASN A 19 -15.50 -16.51 -3.41
CA ASN A 19 -14.28 -16.67 -4.21
C ASN A 19 -13.06 -15.91 -3.66
N TYR A 20 -13.25 -14.81 -2.91
CA TYR A 20 -12.16 -13.93 -2.49
C TYR A 20 -12.32 -13.49 -1.03
N ARG A 21 -11.83 -14.35 -0.11
CA ARG A 21 -11.79 -14.10 1.35
C ARG A 21 -11.10 -12.77 1.65
N PRO A 22 -11.73 -11.85 2.41
CA PRO A 22 -11.88 -12.09 3.86
C PRO A 22 -13.27 -11.76 4.45
N ILE A 23 -14.28 -11.48 3.62
CA ILE A 23 -15.56 -10.93 4.07
C ILE A 23 -16.51 -12.07 4.44
N LYS A 24 -16.88 -12.21 5.72
CA LYS A 24 -17.93 -13.13 6.18
C LYS A 24 -18.78 -12.47 7.26
N ASP A 25 -20.05 -12.87 7.34
CA ASP A 25 -20.94 -12.61 8.47
C ASP A 25 -21.32 -11.12 8.71
N PHE A 26 -21.50 -10.33 7.65
CA PHE A 26 -21.98 -8.94 7.78
C PHE A 26 -23.44 -8.77 7.37
N GLU A 27 -24.12 -7.82 8.01
CA GLU A 27 -25.34 -7.24 7.46
C GLU A 27 -24.96 -6.35 6.26
N TYR A 28 -25.39 -6.78 5.07
CA TYR A 28 -25.05 -6.08 3.84
C TYR A 28 -25.83 -4.77 3.70
N LEU A 29 -25.15 -3.71 3.27
CA LEU A 29 -25.73 -2.40 3.02
C LEU A 29 -26.50 -2.37 1.69
N GLU A 30 -27.64 -1.69 1.65
CA GLU A 30 -28.28 -1.33 0.39
C GLU A 30 -27.59 -0.11 -0.23
N VAL A 31 -27.31 -0.18 -1.54
CA VAL A 31 -26.73 0.93 -2.31
C VAL A 31 -27.60 1.22 -3.50
N ASN A 32 -28.33 2.33 -3.44
CA ASN A 32 -29.31 2.71 -4.47
C ASN A 32 -28.70 3.42 -5.69
N ASP A 33 -27.40 3.75 -5.64
CA ASP A 33 -26.68 4.54 -6.65
C ASP A 33 -25.40 3.85 -7.17
N PHE A 34 -25.29 2.52 -7.04
CA PHE A 34 -24.10 1.75 -7.42
C PHE A 34 -23.64 2.03 -8.86
N GLU A 35 -24.54 1.93 -9.84
CA GLU A 35 -24.24 2.19 -11.25
C GLU A 35 -23.66 3.59 -11.49
N SER A 36 -24.20 4.61 -10.80
CA SER A 36 -23.69 5.98 -10.89
C SER A 36 -22.25 6.08 -10.35
N ARG A 37 -21.98 5.42 -9.22
CA ARG A 37 -20.63 5.36 -8.63
C ARG A 37 -19.65 4.59 -9.50
N VAL A 38 -20.07 3.50 -10.15
CA VAL A 38 -19.27 2.76 -11.14
C VAL A 38 -18.89 3.65 -12.31
N VAL A 39 -19.85 4.39 -12.89
CA VAL A 39 -19.59 5.34 -13.99
C VAL A 39 -18.59 6.41 -13.55
N HIS A 40 -18.77 6.98 -12.34
CA HIS A 40 -17.84 7.97 -11.80
C HIS A 40 -16.42 7.41 -11.64
N PHE A 41 -16.28 6.19 -11.11
CA PHE A 41 -14.99 5.53 -10.93
C PHE A 41 -14.30 5.25 -12.27
N LYS A 42 -15.04 4.76 -13.27
CA LYS A 42 -14.53 4.55 -14.64
C LYS A 42 -14.02 5.85 -15.25
N ASN A 43 -14.78 6.93 -15.13
CA ASN A 43 -14.37 8.26 -15.60
C ASN A 43 -13.11 8.77 -14.88
N PHE A 44 -12.97 8.47 -13.59
CA PHE A 44 -11.76 8.77 -12.82
C PHE A 44 -10.54 8.00 -13.38
N LEU A 45 -10.65 6.68 -13.60
CA LEU A 45 -9.57 5.86 -14.15
C LEU A 45 -9.17 6.30 -15.57
N GLU A 46 -10.12 6.64 -16.42
CA GLU A 46 -9.84 7.16 -17.77
C GLU A 46 -9.03 8.46 -17.72
N LYS A 47 -9.32 9.35 -16.77
CA LYS A 47 -8.53 10.58 -16.57
C LYS A 47 -7.14 10.26 -16.05
N LEU A 48 -7.03 9.34 -15.10
CA LEU A 48 -5.77 8.96 -14.47
C LEU A 48 -4.81 8.33 -15.48
N THR A 49 -5.30 7.41 -16.31
CA THR A 49 -4.52 6.76 -17.38
C THR A 49 -4.08 7.71 -18.50
N ARG A 50 -4.79 8.80 -18.75
CA ARG A 50 -4.40 9.83 -19.74
C ARG A 50 -3.34 10.81 -19.22
N LYS A 51 -3.18 10.94 -17.90
CA LYS A 51 -2.29 11.91 -17.25
C LYS A 51 -0.88 11.38 -17.00
N ASP A 52 -0.58 10.16 -17.43
CA ASP A 52 0.55 9.35 -16.96
C ASP A 52 0.42 9.09 -15.44
N PHE A 53 0.02 7.86 -15.09
CA PHE A 53 -0.46 7.43 -13.76
C PHE A 53 0.34 7.99 -12.56
N ASP A 54 1.65 7.76 -12.52
CA ASP A 54 2.58 8.38 -11.57
C ASP A 54 3.99 8.30 -12.15
N GLU A 55 4.63 9.44 -12.44
CA GLU A 55 5.93 9.47 -13.13
C GLU A 55 7.03 8.74 -12.33
N LEU A 56 7.05 8.92 -11.00
CA LEU A 56 8.06 8.34 -10.13
C LEU A 56 7.92 6.82 -10.03
N LEU A 57 6.70 6.30 -9.84
CA LEU A 57 6.41 4.87 -9.90
C LEU A 57 6.89 4.28 -11.24
N MET A 58 6.59 4.95 -12.35
CA MET A 58 6.96 4.50 -13.69
C MET A 58 8.47 4.51 -13.91
N GLU A 59 9.18 5.48 -13.33
CA GLU A 59 10.64 5.53 -13.34
C GLU A 59 11.25 4.41 -12.50
N ILE A 60 10.78 4.21 -11.26
CA ILE A 60 11.27 3.16 -10.34
C ILE A 60 11.09 1.76 -10.96
N PHE A 61 9.92 1.51 -11.55
CA PHE A 61 9.58 0.23 -12.16
C PHE A 61 9.72 0.26 -13.69
N SER A 62 10.66 1.04 -14.22
CA SER A 62 10.86 1.21 -15.67
C SER A 62 11.17 -0.11 -16.40
N GLU A 63 11.76 -1.08 -15.70
CA GLU A 63 12.10 -2.42 -16.22
C GLU A 63 10.86 -3.33 -16.34
N ALA A 64 9.76 -2.99 -15.66
CA ALA A 64 8.50 -3.71 -15.76
C ALA A 64 7.86 -3.53 -17.15
N ARG A 65 7.50 -4.66 -17.77
CA ARG A 65 6.67 -4.70 -18.98
C ARG A 65 5.21 -4.37 -18.63
N ASP A 66 4.31 -4.46 -19.62
CA ASP A 66 2.86 -4.27 -19.39
C ASP A 66 2.40 -5.03 -18.14
N PHE A 67 1.77 -4.29 -17.23
CA PHE A 67 1.34 -4.77 -15.93
C PHE A 67 -0.18 -4.65 -15.86
N GLU A 68 -0.85 -5.74 -15.49
CA GLU A 68 -2.30 -5.80 -15.46
C GLU A 68 -2.78 -5.91 -14.01
N VAL A 69 -3.79 -5.09 -13.69
CA VAL A 69 -4.40 -5.00 -12.37
C VAL A 69 -5.89 -5.22 -12.52
N ASN A 70 -6.43 -6.19 -11.78
CA ASN A 70 -7.87 -6.41 -11.75
C ASN A 70 -8.48 -5.49 -10.70
N LEU A 71 -9.40 -4.61 -11.10
CA LEU A 71 -10.13 -3.72 -10.21
C LEU A 71 -11.55 -4.23 -10.06
N THR A 72 -11.92 -4.65 -8.87
CA THR A 72 -13.29 -5.06 -8.57
C THR A 72 -14.02 -3.94 -7.85
N LEU A 73 -15.01 -3.37 -8.53
CA LEU A 73 -15.92 -2.39 -7.95
C LEU A 73 -17.13 -3.13 -7.40
N THR A 74 -17.35 -3.03 -6.09
CA THR A 74 -18.45 -3.74 -5.42
C THR A 74 -19.21 -2.86 -4.47
N SER A 75 -20.35 -3.33 -3.98
CA SER A 75 -21.06 -2.67 -2.89
C SER A 75 -21.65 -3.66 -1.88
N GLY A 76 -22.16 -3.12 -0.79
CA GLY A 76 -22.89 -3.82 0.25
C GLY A 76 -22.07 -4.16 1.49
N ILE A 77 -20.78 -3.83 1.56
CA ILE A 77 -19.96 -4.18 2.72
C ILE A 77 -19.96 -3.00 3.71
N PRO A 78 -20.15 -3.23 5.02
CA PRO A 78 -20.05 -2.15 5.99
C PRO A 78 -18.59 -1.73 6.25
N TYR A 79 -18.44 -0.57 6.89
CA TYR A 79 -17.16 -0.15 7.47
C TYR A 79 -16.60 -1.25 8.39
N PRO A 80 -15.27 -1.49 8.43
CA PRO A 80 -14.19 -0.67 7.87
C PRO A 80 -13.71 -1.03 6.46
N TYR A 81 -14.38 -1.94 5.74
CA TYR A 81 -13.87 -2.47 4.46
C TYR A 81 -14.21 -1.54 3.29
N ASP A 82 -13.47 -0.44 3.14
CA ASP A 82 -13.67 0.51 2.05
C ASP A 82 -12.83 0.18 0.80
N ALA A 83 -11.61 -0.31 0.98
CA ALA A 83 -10.80 -0.94 -0.07
C ALA A 83 -9.95 -2.07 0.52
N TRP A 84 -9.65 -3.09 -0.28
CA TRP A 84 -8.74 -4.18 0.10
C TRP A 84 -8.10 -4.80 -1.14
N CYS A 85 -7.05 -5.59 -0.94
CA CYS A 85 -6.38 -6.30 -2.03
C CYS A 85 -6.40 -7.81 -1.82
N TYR A 86 -6.20 -8.52 -2.93
CA TYR A 86 -5.90 -9.94 -2.96
C TYR A 86 -4.73 -10.14 -3.93
N SER A 87 -3.67 -10.80 -3.47
CA SER A 87 -2.53 -11.18 -4.31
C SER A 87 -2.32 -12.69 -4.24
N GLY A 88 -2.77 -13.40 -5.26
CA GLY A 88 -2.39 -14.79 -5.54
C GLY A 88 -1.20 -14.87 -6.49
N ASP A 89 -0.77 -16.08 -6.86
CA ASP A 89 0.41 -16.31 -7.71
C ASP A 89 0.32 -15.64 -9.10
N GLU A 90 -0.89 -15.56 -9.67
CA GLU A 90 -1.11 -14.97 -11.00
C GLU A 90 -2.18 -13.87 -11.01
N LEU A 91 -2.81 -13.61 -9.86
CA LEU A 91 -3.98 -12.74 -9.77
C LEU A 91 -3.75 -11.63 -8.73
N ASN A 92 -3.62 -10.41 -9.22
CA ASN A 92 -3.59 -9.20 -8.41
C ASN A 92 -4.94 -8.48 -8.57
N MET A 93 -5.67 -8.39 -7.46
CA MET A 93 -6.97 -7.73 -7.40
C MET A 93 -6.95 -6.63 -6.35
N ILE A 94 -7.51 -5.48 -6.71
CA ILE A 94 -7.84 -4.41 -5.77
C ILE A 94 -9.36 -4.27 -5.80
N PHE A 95 -9.95 -4.23 -4.63
CA PHE A 95 -11.38 -4.10 -4.44
C PHE A 95 -11.69 -2.72 -3.90
N PHE A 96 -12.70 -2.07 -4.46
CA PHE A 96 -13.28 -0.84 -3.94
C PHE A 96 -14.74 -1.09 -3.58
N ASN A 97 -15.08 -0.88 -2.31
CA ASN A 97 -16.44 -0.96 -1.83
C ASN A 97 -17.13 0.40 -2.01
N LEU A 98 -17.83 0.54 -3.12
CA LEU A 98 -18.57 1.72 -3.51
C LEU A 98 -19.70 2.09 -2.55
N SER A 99 -20.09 1.27 -1.57
CA SER A 99 -20.94 1.73 -0.45
C SER A 99 -20.30 2.86 0.35
N LEU A 100 -18.96 2.82 0.49
CA LEU A 100 -18.17 3.74 1.31
C LEU A 100 -17.33 4.72 0.49
N TRP A 101 -17.46 4.70 -0.84
CA TRP A 101 -16.75 5.56 -1.78
C TRP A 101 -17.73 6.36 -2.62
N ASP A 102 -17.98 7.59 -2.18
CA ASP A 102 -18.67 8.58 -2.99
C ASP A 102 -17.73 9.25 -4.01
N ALA A 103 -18.29 10.12 -4.85
CA ALA A 103 -17.56 10.81 -5.90
C ALA A 103 -16.40 11.68 -5.36
N GLU A 104 -16.55 12.29 -4.18
CA GLU A 104 -15.53 13.12 -3.56
C GLU A 104 -14.35 12.26 -3.10
N LYS A 105 -14.64 11.18 -2.36
CA LYS A 105 -13.64 10.24 -1.86
C LYS A 105 -12.86 9.60 -3.00
N ILE A 106 -13.54 9.20 -4.09
CA ILE A 106 -12.90 8.68 -5.30
C ILE A 106 -11.89 9.68 -5.84
N ASN A 107 -12.30 10.91 -6.10
CA ASN A 107 -11.43 11.93 -6.69
C ASN A 107 -10.24 12.30 -5.79
N LYS A 108 -10.40 12.20 -4.47
CA LYS A 108 -9.38 12.65 -3.51
C LYS A 108 -8.41 11.54 -3.09
N HIS A 109 -8.86 10.28 -3.05
CA HIS A 109 -8.11 9.22 -2.38
C HIS A 109 -7.86 7.98 -3.24
N ALA A 110 -8.63 7.73 -4.31
CA ALA A 110 -8.53 6.48 -5.05
C ALA A 110 -7.16 6.33 -5.73
N GLU A 111 -6.57 7.41 -6.23
CA GLU A 111 -5.25 7.40 -6.88
C GLU A 111 -4.15 6.92 -5.94
N GLY A 112 -4.05 7.52 -4.74
CA GLY A 112 -3.05 7.15 -3.74
C GLY A 112 -3.19 5.69 -3.31
N ILE A 113 -4.42 5.19 -3.14
CA ILE A 113 -4.65 3.77 -2.83
C ILE A 113 -4.24 2.86 -4.00
N LEU A 114 -4.59 3.21 -5.24
CA LEU A 114 -4.18 2.43 -6.40
C LEU A 114 -2.65 2.36 -6.48
N ILE A 115 -1.95 3.49 -6.32
CA ILE A 115 -0.47 3.52 -6.33
C ILE A 115 0.09 2.66 -5.19
N HIS A 116 -0.46 2.77 -3.99
CA HIS A 116 -0.05 1.98 -2.83
C HIS A 116 -0.12 0.47 -3.11
N GLU A 117 -1.29 -0.02 -3.52
CA GLU A 117 -1.49 -1.46 -3.78
C GLU A 117 -0.68 -1.97 -5.00
N ILE A 118 -0.60 -1.17 -6.07
CA ILE A 118 0.20 -1.51 -7.25
C ILE A 118 1.68 -1.62 -6.89
N THR A 119 2.17 -0.79 -5.97
CA THR A 119 3.56 -0.85 -5.50
C THR A 119 3.88 -2.23 -4.91
N HIS A 120 3.02 -2.76 -4.04
CA HIS A 120 3.19 -4.12 -3.49
C HIS A 120 3.24 -5.18 -4.58
N PHE A 121 2.33 -5.12 -5.55
CA PHE A 121 2.32 -6.10 -6.63
C PHE A 121 3.56 -6.02 -7.52
N LEU A 122 4.07 -4.82 -7.80
CA LEU A 122 5.27 -4.62 -8.59
C LEU A 122 6.53 -5.09 -7.84
N LEU A 123 6.63 -4.80 -6.54
CA LEU A 123 7.71 -5.30 -5.69
C LEU A 123 7.74 -6.83 -5.72
N LYS A 124 6.62 -7.48 -5.41
CA LYS A 124 6.49 -8.95 -5.39
C LYS A 124 6.82 -9.59 -6.74
N LYS A 125 6.47 -8.94 -7.86
CA LYS A 125 6.63 -9.51 -9.20
C LYS A 125 8.04 -9.34 -9.77
N PHE A 126 8.69 -8.22 -9.50
CA PHE A 126 9.92 -7.82 -10.22
C PHE A 126 11.17 -7.82 -9.35
N TYR A 127 11.04 -7.98 -8.03
CA TYR A 127 12.17 -7.96 -7.12
C TYR A 127 12.12 -9.15 -6.17
N GLU A 128 13.30 -9.72 -5.91
CA GLU A 128 13.47 -10.70 -4.84
C GLU A 128 13.35 -9.97 -3.50
N ASN A 129 12.63 -10.56 -2.55
CA ASN A 129 12.53 -10.00 -1.20
C ASN A 129 13.92 -10.08 -0.53
N PRO A 130 14.53 -8.95 -0.12
CA PRO A 130 15.85 -8.96 0.51
C PRO A 130 15.82 -9.45 1.96
N TYR A 131 14.63 -9.78 2.49
CA TYR A 131 14.43 -10.19 3.88
C TYR A 131 13.98 -11.64 4.00
N ASP A 132 14.45 -12.31 5.07
CA ASP A 132 13.96 -13.62 5.47
C ASP A 132 12.83 -13.46 6.49
N LEU A 133 11.59 -13.70 6.06
CA LEU A 133 10.42 -13.58 6.93
C LEU A 133 10.33 -14.68 7.99
N GLU A 134 11.13 -15.74 7.90
CA GLU A 134 11.29 -16.72 8.98
C GLU A 134 12.20 -16.18 10.10
N ASN A 135 13.06 -15.21 9.80
CA ASN A 135 13.89 -14.52 10.77
C ASN A 135 13.10 -13.38 11.44
N LYS A 136 12.80 -13.53 12.74
CA LYS A 136 12.06 -12.54 13.52
C LYS A 136 12.66 -11.13 13.46
N ASN A 137 13.98 -11.01 13.30
CA ASN A 137 14.66 -9.71 13.30
C ASN A 137 14.41 -8.90 12.02
N ASP A 138 13.99 -9.56 10.94
CA ASP A 138 13.81 -8.93 9.63
C ASP A 138 12.38 -8.42 9.43
N ILE A 139 11.42 -8.84 10.27
CA ILE A 139 9.99 -8.52 10.13
C ILE A 139 9.74 -7.00 10.04
N LEU A 140 10.34 -6.22 10.93
CA LEU A 140 10.10 -4.76 10.94
C LEU A 140 10.82 -4.06 9.79
N ASP A 141 12.02 -4.53 9.41
CA ASP A 141 12.74 -3.97 8.28
C ASP A 141 11.99 -4.26 6.97
N TYR A 142 11.42 -5.46 6.82
CA TYR A 142 10.51 -5.81 5.73
C TYR A 142 9.28 -4.90 5.69
N VAL A 143 8.61 -4.65 6.83
CA VAL A 143 7.45 -3.75 6.86
C VAL A 143 7.87 -2.34 6.43
N ALA A 144 8.96 -1.79 6.97
CA ALA A 144 9.44 -0.47 6.59
C ALA A 144 9.85 -0.42 5.10
N TYR A 145 10.35 -1.53 4.55
CA TYR A 145 10.71 -1.66 3.15
C TYR A 145 9.50 -1.67 2.21
N ASP A 146 8.50 -2.51 2.49
CA ASP A 146 7.36 -2.79 1.61
C ASP A 146 6.26 -1.72 1.79
N GLU A 147 5.69 -1.63 2.99
CA GLU A 147 4.66 -0.64 3.34
C GLU A 147 5.19 0.78 3.26
N GLY A 148 6.45 1.00 3.64
CA GLY A 148 7.06 2.32 3.58
C GLY A 148 7.13 2.85 2.15
N LEU A 149 7.53 2.03 1.17
CA LEU A 149 7.57 2.44 -0.22
C LEU A 149 6.15 2.72 -0.74
N ALA A 150 5.22 1.81 -0.46
CA ALA A 150 3.84 1.94 -0.89
C ALA A 150 3.17 3.20 -0.31
N HIS A 151 3.43 3.54 0.95
CA HIS A 151 2.95 4.79 1.55
C HIS A 151 3.63 6.04 0.99
N PHE A 152 4.92 5.98 0.66
CA PHE A 152 5.63 7.10 0.05
C PHE A 152 5.11 7.42 -1.35
N LEU A 153 4.96 6.40 -2.20
CA LEU A 153 4.45 6.57 -3.56
C LEU A 153 2.95 6.90 -3.57
N GLY A 154 2.16 6.25 -2.70
CA GLY A 154 0.72 6.47 -2.57
C GLY A 154 0.33 7.65 -1.67
N PHE A 155 1.25 8.56 -1.33
CA PHE A 155 0.96 9.65 -0.40
C PHE A 155 -0.14 10.57 -0.96
N PRO A 156 -1.22 10.86 -0.20
CA PRO A 156 -2.41 11.58 -0.70
C PRO A 156 -2.21 13.11 -0.89
N GLY A 157 -0.97 13.56 -0.98
CA GLY A 157 -0.57 14.96 -1.12
C GLY A 157 0.76 15.06 -1.84
N ASN A 158 1.42 16.21 -1.73
CA ASN A 158 2.75 16.37 -2.31
C ASN A 158 3.79 15.59 -1.48
N ARG A 159 4.32 14.50 -2.05
CA ARG A 159 5.30 13.65 -1.36
C ARG A 159 6.63 14.35 -1.07
N GLU A 160 6.96 15.41 -1.82
CA GLU A 160 8.16 16.23 -1.58
C GLU A 160 8.06 17.03 -0.27
N ASP A 161 6.85 17.28 0.23
CA ASP A 161 6.63 18.04 1.47
C ASP A 161 6.68 17.16 2.72
N ILE A 162 6.79 15.83 2.59
CA ILE A 162 6.75 14.88 3.71
C ILE A 162 7.78 15.24 4.77
N LEU A 163 9.02 15.51 4.35
CA LEU A 163 10.14 15.79 5.26
C LEU A 163 10.04 17.16 5.95
N SER A 164 9.35 18.13 5.36
CA SER A 164 9.27 19.48 5.91
C SER A 164 8.06 19.65 6.84
N ILE A 165 6.94 18.98 6.55
CA ILE A 165 5.67 19.17 7.27
C ILE A 165 5.52 18.21 8.45
N TYR A 166 6.00 16.96 8.34
CA TYR A 166 5.64 15.88 9.26
C TYR A 166 6.80 15.33 10.09
N LEU A 167 7.81 16.17 10.39
CA LEU A 167 8.98 15.79 11.19
C LEU A 167 8.62 15.20 12.56
N ASP A 168 7.57 15.70 13.22
CA ASP A 168 7.11 15.16 14.49
C ASP A 168 6.64 13.70 14.36
N LYS A 169 5.96 13.37 13.25
CA LYS A 169 5.52 12.01 12.93
C LYS A 169 6.70 11.10 12.66
N ARG A 170 7.71 11.59 11.94
CA ARG A 170 8.96 10.87 11.71
C ARG A 170 9.65 10.47 13.00
N GLU A 171 9.87 11.42 13.90
CA GLU A 171 10.60 11.15 15.15
C GLU A 171 9.84 10.19 16.05
N LYS A 172 8.51 10.30 16.11
CA LYS A 172 7.66 9.35 16.83
C LYS A 172 7.79 7.94 16.24
N ALA A 173 7.59 7.80 14.93
CA ALA A 173 7.66 6.52 14.23
C ALA A 173 9.04 5.87 14.36
N LYS A 174 10.12 6.65 14.18
CA LYS A 174 11.50 6.21 14.37
C LYS A 174 11.76 5.67 15.78
N LYS A 175 11.31 6.39 16.81
CA LYS A 175 11.51 5.98 18.20
C LYS A 175 10.81 4.65 18.49
N GLU A 176 9.57 4.49 18.05
CA GLU A 176 8.80 3.26 18.24
C GLU A 176 9.40 2.09 17.44
N PHE A 177 9.83 2.36 16.20
CA PHE A 177 10.52 1.39 15.36
C PHE A 177 11.80 0.84 16.01
N LEU A 178 12.69 1.72 16.47
CA LEU A 178 13.93 1.32 17.13
C LEU A 178 13.67 0.56 18.44
N TYR A 179 12.69 1.02 19.22
CA TYR A 179 12.27 0.33 20.44
C TYR A 179 11.84 -1.12 20.15
N TYR A 180 10.97 -1.33 19.17
CA TYR A 180 10.49 -2.67 18.84
C TYR A 180 11.56 -3.54 18.16
N LYS A 181 12.46 -2.96 17.36
CA LYS A 181 13.64 -3.70 16.84
C LYS A 181 14.51 -4.22 17.98
N ASP A 182 14.85 -3.36 18.94
CA ASP A 182 15.64 -3.77 20.10
C ASP A 182 14.90 -4.77 20.97
N TYR A 183 13.58 -4.61 21.13
CA TYR A 183 12.75 -5.55 21.89
C TYR A 183 12.73 -6.95 21.25
N ILE A 184 12.49 -7.06 19.93
CA ILE A 184 12.49 -8.33 19.21
C ILE A 184 13.87 -9.01 19.27
N ARG A 185 14.95 -8.23 19.11
CA ARG A 185 16.31 -8.78 19.11
C ARG A 185 16.72 -9.35 20.47
N ASN A 186 16.30 -8.71 21.55
CA ASN A 186 16.76 -9.02 22.90
C ASN A 186 15.82 -9.97 23.67
N ASN A 187 14.68 -10.37 23.10
CA ASN A 187 13.70 -11.21 23.76
C ASN A 187 13.32 -12.42 22.88
N GLU A 188 13.02 -13.54 23.53
CA GLU A 188 12.35 -14.66 22.87
C GLU A 188 10.84 -14.41 22.88
N LEU A 189 10.28 -14.26 21.68
CA LEU A 189 8.87 -13.92 21.49
C LEU A 189 8.15 -15.11 20.86
N SER A 190 6.94 -15.36 21.33
CA SER A 190 6.00 -16.26 20.67
C SER A 190 5.57 -15.72 19.31
N LYS A 191 4.95 -16.59 18.49
CA LYS A 191 4.37 -16.17 17.21
C LYS A 191 3.27 -15.14 17.40
N GLU A 192 2.45 -15.31 18.44
CA GLU A 192 1.35 -14.42 18.78
C GLU A 192 1.86 -13.02 19.15
N GLU A 193 2.94 -12.92 19.93
CA GLU A 193 3.57 -11.64 20.26
C GLU A 193 4.14 -10.94 19.04
N LEU A 194 4.78 -11.69 18.13
CA LEU A 194 5.28 -11.14 16.86
C LEU A 194 4.13 -10.64 15.98
N ILE A 195 3.01 -11.36 15.91
CA ILE A 195 1.81 -10.93 15.17
C ILE A 195 1.24 -9.64 15.76
N ILE A 196 1.20 -9.50 17.09
CA ILE A 196 0.72 -8.27 17.73
C ILE A 196 1.63 -7.09 17.37
N ILE A 197 2.95 -7.27 17.39
CA ILE A 197 3.90 -6.23 16.99
C ILE A 197 3.74 -5.89 15.50
N TYR A 198 3.64 -6.90 14.64
CA TYR A 198 3.41 -6.73 13.21
C TYR A 198 2.14 -5.92 12.92
N ASN A 199 1.02 -6.27 13.57
CA ASN A 199 -0.25 -5.56 13.39
C ASN A 199 -0.15 -4.09 13.83
N LYS A 200 0.58 -3.79 14.92
CA LYS A 200 0.84 -2.39 15.32
C LYS A 200 1.72 -1.66 14.31
N ALA A 201 2.60 -2.38 13.63
CA ALA A 201 3.54 -1.82 12.67
C ALA A 201 2.86 -1.40 11.36
N THR A 202 1.78 -2.08 10.98
CA THR A 202 1.10 -1.98 9.67
C THR A 202 -0.35 -1.49 9.71
N SER A 203 -1.03 -1.60 10.85
CA SER A 203 -2.48 -1.39 10.96
C SER A 203 -2.84 -0.32 12.01
N GLY A 204 -4.07 0.20 11.93
CA GLY A 204 -4.56 1.27 12.79
C GLY A 204 -4.67 2.61 12.05
N ASN A 205 -4.70 3.72 12.79
CA ASN A 205 -4.73 5.05 12.17
C ASN A 205 -3.46 5.27 11.35
N TYR A 206 -3.57 6.02 10.25
CA TYR A 206 -2.49 6.22 9.27
C TYR A 206 -1.12 6.50 9.93
N TRP A 207 -1.06 7.50 10.82
CA TRP A 207 0.19 7.92 11.48
C TRP A 207 0.64 7.06 12.67
N GLU A 208 -0.11 6.02 13.03
CA GLU A 208 0.20 5.11 14.15
C GLU A 208 0.92 3.84 13.69
N LYS A 209 0.95 3.57 12.38
CA LYS A 209 1.63 2.43 11.76
C LYS A 209 3.15 2.63 11.78
N PHE A 210 3.78 2.47 12.94
CA PHE A 210 5.12 3.03 13.18
C PHE A 210 6.19 2.57 12.18
N ALA A 211 6.19 1.30 11.75
CA ALA A 211 7.20 0.80 10.81
C ALA A 211 6.91 1.25 9.38
N SER A 212 5.65 1.15 8.94
CA SER A 212 5.18 1.68 7.65
C SER A 212 5.51 3.17 7.49
N ILE A 213 5.20 3.97 8.52
CA ILE A 213 5.44 5.42 8.52
C ILE A 213 6.94 5.72 8.57
N TYR A 214 7.71 5.04 9.41
CA TYR A 214 9.16 5.26 9.44
C TYR A 214 9.82 4.90 8.10
N GLY A 215 9.38 3.80 7.47
CA GLY A 215 9.78 3.42 6.11
C GLY A 215 9.46 4.48 5.08
N MET A 216 8.25 5.06 5.11
CA MET A 216 7.86 6.17 4.23
C MET A 216 8.82 7.36 4.35
N PHE A 217 9.23 7.74 5.56
CA PHE A 217 10.21 8.81 5.76
C PHE A 217 11.61 8.43 5.26
N ILE A 218 12.02 7.17 5.38
CA ILE A 218 13.28 6.69 4.79
C ILE A 218 13.26 6.86 3.28
N TYR A 219 12.19 6.43 2.59
CA TYR A 219 12.08 6.60 1.14
C TYR A 219 12.01 8.06 0.73
N ALA A 220 11.35 8.92 1.52
CA ALA A 220 11.36 10.36 1.28
C ALA A 220 12.78 10.95 1.38
N GLU A 221 13.58 10.56 2.38
CA GLU A 221 14.99 10.99 2.50
C GLU A 221 15.86 10.49 1.36
N VAL A 222 15.68 9.22 0.96
CA VAL A 222 16.39 8.64 -0.19
C VAL A 222 16.05 9.41 -1.46
N PHE A 223 14.77 9.68 -1.69
CA PHE A 223 14.30 10.39 -2.86
C PHE A 223 14.84 11.82 -2.92
N GLU A 224 14.77 12.57 -1.83
CA GLU A 224 15.28 13.94 -1.76
C GLU A 224 16.77 14.03 -2.11
N LYS A 225 17.57 13.06 -1.64
CA LYS A 225 19.03 13.08 -1.84
C LYS A 225 19.49 12.44 -3.15
N HIS A 226 18.80 11.40 -3.61
CA HIS A 226 19.30 10.49 -4.65
C HIS A 226 18.28 10.18 -5.76
N GLY A 227 17.07 10.77 -5.67
CA GLY A 227 15.99 10.56 -6.63
C GLY A 227 15.55 9.11 -6.75
N ALA A 228 14.91 8.78 -7.88
CA ALA A 228 14.40 7.44 -8.16
C ALA A 228 15.51 6.37 -8.15
N LYS A 229 16.75 6.73 -8.52
CA LYS A 229 17.89 5.81 -8.49
C LYS A 229 18.16 5.29 -7.07
N GLY A 230 18.17 6.18 -6.07
CA GLY A 230 18.37 5.76 -4.68
C GLY A 230 17.28 4.81 -4.20
N ILE A 231 16.03 5.05 -4.62
CA ILE A 231 14.91 4.15 -4.30
C ILE A 231 15.14 2.78 -4.92
N LYS A 232 15.54 2.70 -6.20
CA LYS A 232 15.85 1.41 -6.87
C LYS A 232 16.95 0.64 -6.14
N ASP A 233 17.98 1.34 -5.66
CA ASP A 233 19.07 0.73 -4.92
C ASP A 233 18.60 0.19 -3.56
N VAL A 234 17.72 0.91 -2.84
CA VAL A 234 17.08 0.40 -1.62
C VAL A 234 16.15 -0.78 -1.89
N ILE A 235 15.39 -0.77 -2.98
CA ILE A 235 14.53 -1.90 -3.38
C ILE A 235 15.38 -3.17 -3.55
N LYS A 236 16.54 -3.06 -4.23
CA LYS A 236 17.41 -4.21 -4.51
C LYS A 236 18.15 -4.74 -3.29
N ASN A 237 18.50 -3.87 -2.34
CA ASN A 237 19.43 -4.22 -1.26
C ASN A 237 18.79 -4.18 0.14
N GLY A 238 17.51 -3.78 0.24
CA GLY A 238 16.81 -3.58 1.50
C GLY A 238 17.07 -2.21 2.14
N ILE A 239 16.25 -1.91 3.15
CA ILE A 239 16.24 -0.63 3.88
C ILE A 239 17.51 -0.35 4.66
N SER A 240 18.31 -1.36 5.01
CA SER A 240 19.62 -1.16 5.66
C SER A 240 20.63 -0.48 4.72
N TYR A 241 20.44 -0.63 3.41
CA TYR A 241 21.22 0.11 2.41
C TYR A 241 21.03 1.63 2.53
N PHE A 242 19.92 2.08 3.15
CA PHE A 242 19.72 3.49 3.45
C PHE A 242 20.84 4.09 4.32
N ASP A 243 21.41 3.34 5.25
CA ASP A 243 22.48 3.85 6.11
C ASP A 243 23.75 4.20 5.31
N LEU A 244 23.89 3.71 4.06
CA LEU A 244 24.96 4.11 3.14
C LEU A 244 24.71 5.46 2.45
N TYR A 245 23.46 5.95 2.47
CA TYR A 245 23.04 7.26 1.96
C TYR A 245 22.98 8.35 3.04
N ARG A 246 23.35 8.01 4.28
CA ARG A 246 23.42 8.95 5.41
C ARG A 246 24.73 9.71 5.46
#